data_AF-A0A529G5M7-F1
#
_entry.id   AF-A0A529G5M7-F1
#
_cell.length_a   1.000
_cell.length_b   1.000
_cell.length_c   1.000
_cell.angle_alpha   90.00
_cell.angle_beta   90.00
_cell.angle_gamma   90.00
#
_symmetry.space_group_name_H-M   'P 1'
#
loop_
_entity.id
_entity.type
_entity.pdbx_description
1 polymer ?
#
loop_
_entity_poly.entity_id
_entity_poly.type
_entity_poly.pdbx_seq_one_letter_code
_entity_poly.pdbx_strand_id
1 'polypeptide(L)'
;VDAFHAQVYSAIFLAGAGGIYLVWRSAPREELLVLGLAQFLVGLLAILGLVITDAAVHRIGWTATGTLAWLALFGWIGISGVFKLYVASRYFGSQSAS
;
A
#
# COMPACT_ATOMS: atom_id res chain seq x y z
N VAL A 1 -15.53 -17.35 -2.77
CA VAL A 1 -14.92 -16.07 -3.20
C VAL A 1 -14.31 -16.31 -4.55
N ASP A 2 -14.75 -15.57 -5.57
CA ASP A 2 -14.28 -15.68 -6.95
C ASP A 2 -13.33 -14.51 -7.30
N ALA A 3 -12.72 -14.56 -8.50
CA ALA A 3 -11.78 -13.54 -8.96
C ALA A 3 -12.40 -12.14 -9.04
N PHE A 4 -13.71 -12.04 -9.30
CA PHE A 4 -14.43 -10.78 -9.37
C PHE A 4 -14.50 -10.11 -7.99
N HIS A 5 -14.86 -10.86 -6.95
CA HIS A 5 -14.85 -10.36 -5.58
C HIS A 5 -13.46 -9.85 -5.16
N ALA A 6 -12.40 -10.59 -5.47
CA ALA A 6 -11.03 -10.19 -5.14
C ALA A 6 -10.61 -8.89 -5.85
N GLN A 7 -11.01 -8.71 -7.11
CA GLN A 7 -10.76 -7.49 -7.88
C GLN A 7 -11.52 -6.28 -7.32
N VAL A 8 -12.79 -6.46 -6.94
CA VAL A 8 -13.62 -5.40 -6.35
C VAL A 8 -13.01 -4.90 -5.03
N TYR A 9 -12.60 -5.79 -4.13
CA TYR A 9 -11.92 -5.39 -2.90
C TYR A 9 -10.60 -4.68 -3.19
N SER A 10 -9.83 -5.17 -4.17
CA SER A 10 -8.56 -4.54 -4.57
C SER A 10 -8.77 -3.13 -5.11
N ALA A 11 -9.84 -2.90 -5.89
CA ALA A 11 -10.16 -1.60 -6.47
C ALA A 11 -10.43 -0.53 -5.40
N ILE A 12 -11.05 -0.89 -4.27
CA ILE A 12 -11.30 0.03 -3.15
C ILE A 12 -9.97 0.57 -2.59
N PHE A 13 -9.01 -0.32 -2.34
CA PHE A 13 -7.70 0.05 -1.84
C PHE A 13 -6.89 0.86 -2.88
N LEU A 14 -6.99 0.49 -4.16
CA LEU A 14 -6.32 1.18 -5.25
C LEU A 14 -6.86 2.59 -5.48
N ALA A 15 -8.18 2.76 -5.48
CA ALA A 15 -8.82 4.07 -5.63
C ALA A 15 -8.45 5.00 -4.46
N GLY A 16 -8.47 4.49 -3.22
CA GLY A 16 -8.02 5.23 -2.05
C GLY A 16 -6.56 5.66 -2.15
N ALA A 17 -5.66 4.74 -2.53
CA ALA A 17 -4.24 5.05 -2.70
C ALA A 17 -3.97 6.03 -3.85
N GLY A 18 -4.70 5.91 -4.96
CA GLY A 18 -4.63 6.82 -6.11
C GLY A 18 -5.09 8.23 -5.75
N GLY A 19 -6.22 8.36 -5.05
CA GLY A 19 -6.71 9.66 -4.58
C GLY A 19 -5.72 10.36 -3.66
N ILE A 20 -5.14 9.61 -2.72
CA ILE A 20 -4.08 10.13 -1.84
C ILE A 20 -2.85 10.56 -2.63
N TYR A 21 -2.42 9.77 -3.63
CA TYR A 21 -1.27 10.10 -4.46
C TYR A 21 -1.44 11.43 -5.24
N LEU A 22 -2.66 11.83 -5.57
CA LEU A 22 -2.91 13.10 -6.26
C LEU A 22 -2.83 14.32 -5.33
N VAL A 23 -3.16 14.16 -4.04
CA VAL A 23 -3.36 15.30 -3.12
C VAL A 23 -2.24 15.42 -2.07
N TRP A 24 -1.36 14.42 -1.93
CA TRP A 24 -0.41 14.35 -0.81
C TRP A 24 0.58 15.52 -0.69
N ARG A 25 0.86 16.29 -1.75
CA ARG A 25 1.86 17.38 -1.73
C ARG A 25 1.50 18.54 -0.80
N SER A 26 0.23 18.70 -0.47
CA SER A 26 -0.25 19.77 0.42
C SER A 26 -0.67 19.25 1.80
N ALA A 27 -0.44 17.96 2.10
CA ALA A 27 -0.91 17.33 3.32
C ALA A 27 -0.04 17.72 4.53
N PRO A 28 -0.65 18.08 5.68
CA PRO A 28 0.08 18.28 6.94
C PRO A 28 0.74 16.97 7.42
N ARG A 29 1.71 17.11 8.35
CA ARG A 29 2.52 16.00 8.84
C ARG A 29 1.68 14.83 9.39
N GLU A 30 0.65 15.15 10.18
CA GLU A 30 -0.23 14.17 10.82
C GLU A 30 -0.96 13.34 9.76
N GLU A 31 -1.41 13.98 8.68
CA GLU A 31 -1.99 13.30 7.54
C GLU A 31 -0.95 12.43 6.83
N LEU A 32 0.27 12.92 6.59
CA LEU A 32 1.33 12.10 5.99
C LEU A 32 1.66 10.86 6.82
N LEU A 33 1.63 10.95 8.15
CA LEU A 33 1.82 9.80 9.04
C LEU A 33 0.68 8.80 8.95
N VAL A 34 -0.57 9.26 9.07
CA VAL A 34 -1.75 8.38 9.05
C VAL A 34 -1.90 7.73 7.68
N LEU A 35 -1.83 8.52 6.60
CA LEU A 35 -1.93 8.02 5.22
C LEU A 35 -0.74 7.13 4.88
N GLY A 36 0.47 7.50 5.30
CA GLY A 36 1.67 6.72 5.10
C GLY A 36 1.59 5.35 5.78
N LEU A 37 1.18 5.33 7.05
CA LEU A 37 1.01 4.09 7.81
C LEU A 37 -0.10 3.22 7.22
N ALA A 38 -1.26 3.80 6.89
CA ALA A 38 -2.37 3.08 6.29
C ALA A 38 -1.96 2.43 4.96
N GLN A 39 -1.32 3.18 4.05
CA GLN A 39 -0.87 2.63 2.77
C GLN A 39 0.23 1.57 2.94
N PHE A 40 1.17 1.78 3.87
CA PHE A 40 2.18 0.79 4.17
C PHE A 40 1.56 -0.52 4.65
N LEU A 41 0.65 -0.45 5.63
CA LEU A 41 -0.01 -1.63 6.18
C LEU A 41 -0.92 -2.32 5.16
N VAL A 42 -1.67 -1.57 4.35
CA VAL A 42 -2.49 -2.15 3.28
C VAL A 42 -1.63 -2.91 2.28
N GLY A 43 -0.54 -2.31 1.79
CA GLY A 43 0.38 -2.98 0.86
C GLY A 43 1.02 -4.23 1.47
N LEU A 44 1.55 -4.11 2.68
CA LEU A 44 2.27 -5.18 3.38
C LEU A 44 1.33 -6.35 3.73
N LEU A 45 0.21 -6.08 4.42
CA LEU A 45 -0.69 -7.12 4.91
C LEU A 45 -1.41 -7.84 3.77
N ALA A 46 -1.69 -7.16 2.66
CA ALA A 46 -2.26 -7.81 1.49
C ALA A 46 -1.29 -8.84 0.89
N ILE A 47 -0.02 -8.48 0.72
CA ILE A 47 1.01 -9.38 0.18
C ILE A 47 1.28 -10.53 1.17
N LEU A 48 1.41 -10.24 2.47
CA LEU A 48 1.60 -11.29 3.48
C LEU A 48 0.41 -12.24 3.53
N GLY A 49 -0.82 -11.72 3.51
CA GLY A 49 -2.03 -12.55 3.47
C GLY A 49 -2.07 -13.47 2.26
N LEU A 50 -1.64 -12.97 1.09
CA LEU A 50 -1.50 -13.76 -0.13
C LEU A 50 -0.52 -14.92 0.05
N VAL A 51 0.70 -14.63 0.52
CA VAL A 51 1.76 -15.63 0.74
C VAL A 51 1.35 -16.68 1.76
N ILE A 52 0.77 -16.26 2.89
CA ILE A 52 0.32 -17.18 3.96
C ILE A 52 -0.79 -18.09 3.45
N THR A 53 -1.76 -17.53 2.72
CA THR A 53 -2.88 -18.31 2.16
C THR A 53 -2.39 -19.29 1.10
N ASP A 54 -1.45 -18.89 0.24
CA ASP A 54 -0.88 -19.80 -0.75
C ASP A 54 -0.01 -20.88 -0.14
N ALA A 55 0.74 -20.59 0.92
CA ALA A 55 1.50 -21.61 1.64
C ALA A 55 0.61 -22.74 2.21
N ALA A 56 -0.68 -22.46 2.44
CA ALA A 56 -1.65 -23.47 2.83
C ALA A 56 -2.32 -24.16 1.62
N VAL A 57 -2.63 -23.40 0.57
CA VAL A 57 -3.55 -23.86 -0.50
C VAL A 57 -2.83 -24.22 -1.80
N HIS A 58 -1.63 -23.69 -2.05
CA HIS A 58 -0.77 -23.94 -3.22
C HIS A 58 -1.48 -23.76 -4.57
N ARG A 59 -2.26 -22.70 -4.70
CA ARG A 59 -3.10 -22.44 -5.88
C ARG A 59 -2.72 -21.18 -6.65
N ILE A 60 -1.75 -20.40 -6.17
CA ILE A 60 -1.33 -19.18 -6.83
C ILE A 60 -0.31 -19.48 -7.92
N GLY A 61 -0.67 -19.10 -9.15
CA GLY A 61 0.30 -18.98 -10.23
C GLY A 61 1.16 -17.74 -10.02
N TRP A 62 2.34 -17.90 -9.40
CA TRP A 62 3.27 -16.81 -9.14
C TRP A 62 3.85 -16.16 -10.40
N THR A 63 3.82 -16.88 -11.53
CA THR A 63 4.23 -16.38 -12.85
C THR A 63 3.07 -15.81 -13.67
N ALA A 64 1.83 -15.92 -13.19
CA ALA A 64 0.67 -15.41 -13.89
C ALA A 64 0.71 -13.87 -13.92
N THR A 65 0.48 -13.30 -15.10
CA THR A 65 0.50 -11.83 -15.30
C THR A 65 -0.43 -11.10 -14.33
N GLY A 66 -1.60 -11.67 -14.03
CA GLY A 66 -2.54 -11.10 -13.06
C GLY A 66 -1.99 -11.04 -11.64
N THR A 67 -1.31 -12.10 -11.18
CA THR A 67 -0.64 -12.15 -9.87
C THR A 67 0.46 -11.10 -9.81
N LEU A 68 1.30 -11.02 -10.85
CA LEU A 68 2.39 -10.05 -10.91
C LEU A 68 1.88 -8.61 -10.92
N ALA A 69 0.84 -8.32 -11.71
CA ALA A 69 0.21 -7.00 -11.73
C ALA A 69 -0.38 -6.64 -10.35
N TRP A 70 -1.05 -7.59 -9.70
CA TRP A 70 -1.60 -7.39 -8.36
C TRP A 70 -0.50 -7.11 -7.32
N LEU A 71 0.59 -7.89 -7.35
CA LEU A 71 1.76 -7.67 -6.49
C LEU A 71 2.40 -6.30 -6.74
N ALA A 72 2.51 -5.89 -8.01
CA ALA A 72 3.04 -4.57 -8.36
C ALA A 72 2.15 -3.44 -7.81
N LEU A 73 0.82 -3.58 -7.89
CA LEU A 73 -0.14 -2.60 -7.39
C LEU A 73 -0.09 -2.46 -5.87
N PHE A 74 -0.12 -3.58 -5.13
CA PHE A 74 -0.03 -3.54 -3.67
C PHE A 74 1.37 -3.17 -3.18
N GLY A 75 2.42 -3.58 -3.92
CA GLY A 75 3.80 -3.14 -3.69
C GLY A 75 3.94 -1.63 -3.85
N TRP A 76 3.37 -1.05 -4.91
CA TRP A 76 3.32 0.40 -5.14
C TRP A 76 2.61 1.12 -3.98
N ILE A 77 1.46 0.61 -3.52
CA ILE A 77 0.74 1.17 -2.37
C ILE A 77 1.65 1.17 -1.14
N GLY A 78 2.29 0.04 -0.83
CA GLY A 78 3.19 -0.10 0.32
C GLY A 78 4.38 0.85 0.25
N ILE A 79 5.08 0.91 -0.89
CA ILE A 79 6.22 1.81 -1.13
C ILE A 79 5.79 3.28 -0.99
N SER A 80 4.62 3.64 -1.52
CA SER A 80 4.08 5.00 -1.40
C SER A 80 3.79 5.38 0.05
N GLY A 81 3.46 4.40 0.90
CA GLY A 81 3.29 4.57 2.35
C GLY A 81 4.61 4.83 3.05
N VAL A 82 5.63 4.01 2.79
CA VAL A 82 7.00 4.19 3.31
C VAL A 82 7.55 5.57 2.95
N PHE A 83 7.34 6.01 1.71
CA PHE A 83 7.78 7.32 1.27
C PHE A 83 7.13 8.47 2.06
N LYS A 84 5.81 8.40 2.34
CA LYS A 84 5.13 9.42 3.16
C LYS A 84 5.62 9.42 4.60
N LEU A 85 5.83 8.23 5.18
CA LEU A 85 6.41 8.10 6.52
C LEU A 85 7.82 8.70 6.60
N TYR A 86 8.63 8.50 5.56
CA TYR A 86 9.96 9.08 5.44
C TYR A 86 9.92 10.61 5.31
N VAL A 87 9.01 11.17 4.51
CA VAL A 87 8.84 12.62 4.41
C VAL A 87 8.37 13.19 5.76
N ALA A 88 7.42 12.55 6.43
CA ALA A 88 6.93 12.97 7.74
C ALA A 88 8.02 12.92 8.84
N SER A 89 8.95 11.96 8.78
CA SER A 89 10.06 11.88 9.74
C SER A 89 11.12 12.96 9.49
N ARG A 90 11.33 13.39 8.23
CA ARG A 90 12.20 14.54 7.91
C ARG A 90 11.68 15.86 8.50
N TYR A 91 10.36 16.06 8.57
CA TYR A 91 9.76 17.23 9.23
C TYR A 91 10.07 17.32 10.74
N PHE A 92 10.34 16.19 11.41
CA PHE A 92 10.81 16.19 12.81
C PHE A 92 12.26 16.66 12.94
N GLY A 93 13.12 16.28 12.00
CA GLY A 93 14.53 16.67 12.02
C GLY A 93 14.73 18.17 11.81
N SER A 94 13.85 18.84 11.05
CA SER A 94 13.93 20.28 10.83
C SER A 94 13.38 21.13 11.97
N GLN A 95 12.34 20.67 12.69
CA GLN A 95 11.78 21.39 13.86
C GLN A 95 12.60 21.23 15.15
N SER A 96 13.39 20.16 15.28
CA SER A 96 14.29 19.97 16.43
C SER A 96 15.63 20.69 16.29
N ALA A 97 15.94 21.20 15.09
CA ALA A 97 17.19 21.91 14.78
C ALA A 97 17.05 23.45 14.78
N SER A 98 15.85 23.96 15.09
CA SER A 98 15.52 25.40 15.23
C SER A 98 15.26 25.75 16.69
#